data_AF-U6F4R2-F1
#
_entry.id   AF-U6F4R2-F1
#
_cell.length_a   1.000
_cell.length_b   1.000
_cell.length_c   1.000
_cell.angle_alpha   90.00
_cell.angle_beta   90.00
_cell.angle_gamma   90.00
#
_symmetry.space_group_name_H-M   'P 1'
#
loop_
_entity.id
_entity.type
_entity.pdbx_description
1 polymer ?
#
loop_
_entity_poly.entity_id
_entity_poly.type
_entity_poly.pdbx_seq_one_letter_code
_entity_poly.pdbx_strand_id
1 'polypeptide(L)'
;MVVLVPDVEINPIKRFKKGLPAFKTYLKQHISPDTIIHFNVSNSIDLLYVKIAKSKGIKVRIAHSHNSSAISNLKKLAHKMGMILLANTPNYYFTCSNLAANWLFPKKVLKNQNYYFIRNAIDTKKYQFNISKREQIRKKYGWTDNLVFGEVGRFNKQKNHKFLLETFKEIVQKRKKRHSCTSRSKGLFI
;
A
#
# COMPACT_ATOMS: atom_id res chain seq x y z
N MET A 1 0.30 3.79 20.83
CA MET A 1 1.13 3.32 19.68
C MET A 1 2.53 3.09 20.21
N VAL A 2 3.08 1.87 20.10
CA VAL A 2 4.46 1.57 20.53
C VAL A 2 5.39 1.71 19.33
N VAL A 3 6.47 2.46 19.49
CA VAL A 3 7.49 2.67 18.45
C VAL A 3 8.80 2.05 18.94
N LEU A 4 9.31 1.05 18.22
CA LEU A 4 10.51 0.30 18.64
C LEU A 4 11.81 0.95 18.18
N VAL A 5 11.79 1.67 17.07
CA VAL A 5 12.92 2.43 16.55
C VAL A 5 12.37 3.83 16.23
N PRO A 6 12.68 4.85 17.07
CA PRO A 6 12.08 6.17 16.94
C PRO A 6 12.62 6.94 15.74
N ASP A 7 13.88 6.71 15.36
CA ASP A 7 14.51 7.41 14.24
C ASP A 7 14.07 6.83 12.89
N VAL A 8 13.75 7.72 11.96
CA VAL A 8 13.49 7.33 10.56
C VAL A 8 14.82 6.98 9.89
N GLU A 9 15.05 5.69 9.66
CA GLU A 9 16.21 5.19 8.91
C GLU A 9 15.82 4.82 7.47
N ILE A 10 16.41 5.53 6.50
CA ILE A 10 16.12 5.35 5.07
C ILE A 10 16.89 4.15 4.51
N ASN A 11 18.08 3.85 5.05
CA ASN A 11 18.88 2.73 4.59
C ASN A 11 18.26 1.40 5.05
N PRO A 12 17.85 0.51 4.12
CA PRO A 12 17.16 -0.72 4.49
C PRO A 12 17.98 -1.63 5.41
N ILE A 13 19.29 -1.72 5.19
CA ILE A 13 20.18 -2.58 5.97
C ILE A 13 20.30 -2.07 7.40
N LYS A 14 20.55 -0.77 7.58
CA LYS A 14 20.59 -0.15 8.92
C LYS A 14 19.26 -0.30 9.65
N ARG A 15 18.15 -0.15 8.92
CA ARG A 15 16.80 -0.34 9.46
C ARG A 15 16.57 -1.75 9.99
N PHE A 16 16.99 -2.79 9.26
CA PHE A 16 16.90 -4.17 9.76
C PHE A 16 17.88 -4.45 10.91
N LYS A 17 19.09 -3.91 10.86
CA LYS A 17 20.08 -4.04 11.95
C LYS A 17 19.58 -3.46 13.27
N LYS A 18 18.82 -2.36 13.24
CA LYS A 18 18.18 -1.77 14.44
C LYS A 18 16.85 -2.46 14.79
N GLY A 19 15.99 -2.69 13.80
CA GLY A 19 14.61 -3.15 14.00
C GLY A 19 14.48 -4.61 14.45
N LEU A 20 15.27 -5.53 13.90
CA LEU A 20 15.17 -6.96 14.25
C LEU A 20 15.53 -7.22 15.73
N PRO A 21 16.65 -6.69 16.27
CA PRO A 21 16.95 -6.83 17.69
C PRO A 21 15.91 -6.16 18.59
N ALA A 22 15.49 -4.93 18.25
CA ALA A 22 14.48 -4.20 19.03
C ALA A 22 13.16 -4.99 19.11
N PHE A 23 12.69 -5.55 17.99
CA PHE A 23 11.51 -6.40 17.96
C PHE A 23 11.69 -7.69 18.77
N LYS A 24 12.85 -8.36 18.67
CA LYS A 24 13.14 -9.57 19.44
C LYS A 24 13.12 -9.30 20.95
N THR A 25 13.70 -8.18 21.39
CA THR A 25 13.70 -7.75 22.79
C THR A 25 12.27 -7.44 23.26
N TYR A 26 11.52 -6.67 22.46
CA TYR A 26 10.14 -6.33 22.76
C TYR A 26 9.26 -7.58 22.93
N LEU A 27 9.34 -8.55 22.01
CA LEU A 27 8.60 -9.80 22.14
C LEU A 27 8.95 -10.55 23.42
N LYS A 28 10.23 -10.58 23.81
CA LYS A 28 10.67 -11.28 25.03
C LYS A 28 10.12 -10.62 26.30
N GLN A 29 10.04 -9.29 26.33
CA GLN A 29 9.70 -8.53 27.53
C GLN A 29 8.19 -8.33 27.70
N HIS A 30 7.43 -8.28 26.61
CA HIS A 30 6.06 -7.77 26.65
C HIS A 30 5.00 -8.68 26.04
N ILE A 31 5.38 -9.75 25.33
CA ILE A 31 4.44 -10.52 24.53
C ILE A 31 4.43 -11.99 24.95
N SER A 32 3.25 -12.50 25.29
CA SER A 32 3.03 -13.92 25.59
C SER A 32 2.98 -14.78 24.31
N PRO A 33 3.43 -16.04 24.33
CA PRO A 33 3.30 -17.01 23.22
C PRO A 33 1.88 -17.18 22.64
N ASP A 34 0.83 -16.93 23.43
CA ASP A 34 -0.57 -17.05 22.99
C ASP A 34 -1.08 -15.81 22.24
N THR A 35 -0.26 -14.77 22.10
CA THR A 35 -0.61 -13.55 21.38
C THR A 35 -0.76 -13.80 19.88
N ILE A 36 -1.78 -13.20 19.25
CA ILE A 36 -1.92 -13.15 17.80
C ILE A 36 -1.15 -11.95 17.27
N ILE A 37 -0.21 -12.16 16.34
CA ILE A 37 0.54 -11.06 15.72
C ILE A 37 0.19 -10.96 14.23
N HIS A 38 -0.22 -9.75 13.84
CA HIS A 38 -0.56 -9.40 12.46
C HIS A 38 0.53 -8.51 11.86
N PHE A 39 1.19 -9.01 10.82
CA PHE A 39 2.27 -8.33 10.12
C PHE A 39 1.76 -7.76 8.80
N ASN A 40 1.88 -6.44 8.61
CA ASN A 40 1.72 -5.81 7.31
C ASN A 40 3.02 -5.97 6.51
N VAL A 41 2.95 -6.68 5.39
CA VAL A 41 4.12 -7.13 4.63
C VAL A 41 4.08 -6.55 3.22
N SER A 42 5.22 -5.97 2.82
CA SER A 42 5.44 -5.43 1.49
C SER A 42 6.27 -6.37 0.60
N ASN A 43 7.16 -7.16 1.19
CA ASN A 43 7.99 -8.14 0.49
C ASN A 43 8.47 -9.22 1.47
N SER A 44 9.01 -10.32 0.95
CA SER A 44 9.39 -11.48 1.77
C SER A 44 10.48 -11.20 2.81
N ILE A 45 11.29 -10.13 2.68
CA ILE A 45 12.29 -9.78 3.71
C ILE A 45 11.60 -9.35 5.01
N ASP A 46 10.41 -8.75 4.94
CA ASP A 46 9.65 -8.39 6.14
C ASP A 46 9.23 -9.65 6.94
N LEU A 47 9.20 -10.83 6.30
CA LEU A 47 8.95 -12.12 6.97
C LEU A 47 10.06 -12.53 7.94
N LEU A 48 11.20 -11.81 7.99
CA LEU A 48 12.19 -11.96 9.05
C LEU A 48 11.58 -11.66 10.43
N TYR A 49 10.70 -10.67 10.54
CA TYR A 49 9.99 -10.39 11.80
C TYR A 49 9.04 -11.54 12.17
N VAL A 50 8.36 -12.12 11.17
CA VAL A 50 7.50 -13.30 11.35
C VAL A 50 8.33 -14.51 11.83
N LYS A 51 9.54 -14.69 11.29
CA LYS A 51 10.49 -15.72 11.73
C LYS A 51 10.90 -15.52 13.19
N ILE A 52 11.16 -14.28 13.62
CA ILE A 52 11.47 -13.97 15.02
C ILE A 52 10.28 -14.35 15.92
N ALA A 53 9.06 -13.96 15.55
CA ALA A 53 7.87 -14.34 16.30
C ALA A 53 7.70 -15.88 16.38
N LYS A 54 7.90 -16.59 15.27
CA LYS A 54 7.90 -18.07 15.25
C LYS A 54 8.93 -18.65 16.23
N SER A 55 10.15 -18.10 16.27
CA SER A 55 11.20 -18.55 17.20
C SER A 55 10.89 -18.30 18.68
N LYS A 56 9.89 -17.46 18.97
CA LYS A 56 9.41 -17.15 20.33
C LYS A 56 8.17 -17.94 20.71
N GLY A 57 7.76 -18.91 19.89
CA GLY A 57 6.60 -19.76 20.18
C GLY A 57 5.26 -19.09 19.91
N ILE A 58 5.22 -17.90 19.29
CA ILE A 58 3.98 -17.21 18.90
C ILE A 58 3.18 -18.13 17.98
N LYS A 59 2.02 -18.61 18.43
CA LYS A 59 1.25 -19.63 17.73
C LYS A 59 0.56 -19.09 16.48
N VAL A 60 0.04 -17.86 16.51
CA VAL A 60 -0.70 -17.26 15.39
C VAL A 60 0.08 -16.07 14.82
N ARG A 61 0.52 -16.20 13.56
CA ARG A 61 1.36 -15.24 12.86
C ARG A 61 0.75 -14.97 11.48
N ILE A 62 0.04 -13.86 11.37
CA ILE A 62 -0.69 -13.47 10.16
C ILE A 62 0.22 -12.61 9.30
N ALA A 63 0.50 -13.04 8.06
CA ALA A 63 1.14 -12.19 7.05
C ALA A 63 0.07 -11.57 6.14
N HIS A 64 -0.01 -10.25 6.15
CA HIS A 64 -0.94 -9.49 5.32
C HIS A 64 -0.18 -8.80 4.18
N SER A 65 -0.40 -9.29 2.95
CA SER A 65 0.22 -8.74 1.74
C SER A 65 -0.55 -7.54 1.21
N HIS A 66 0.16 -6.43 1.01
CA HIS A 66 -0.41 -5.18 0.48
C HIS A 66 0.15 -4.77 -0.89
N ASN A 67 1.25 -5.37 -1.33
CA ASN A 67 1.93 -5.02 -2.56
C ASN A 67 1.84 -6.14 -3.58
N SER A 68 1.85 -5.77 -4.86
CA SER A 68 1.89 -6.70 -6.00
C SER A 68 3.29 -6.83 -6.62
N SER A 69 4.26 -6.00 -6.22
CA SER A 69 5.63 -6.01 -6.74
C SER A 69 6.60 -5.14 -5.94
N ALA A 70 7.89 -5.19 -6.31
CA ALA A 70 8.91 -4.25 -5.88
C ALA A 70 9.48 -3.45 -7.06
N ILE A 71 9.79 -2.17 -6.85
CA ILE A 71 10.25 -1.25 -7.91
C ILE A 71 11.68 -1.54 -8.37
N SER A 72 12.58 -1.97 -7.46
CA SER A 72 14.00 -2.20 -7.76
C SER A 72 14.29 -3.68 -8.02
N ASN A 73 15.15 -3.96 -9.00
CA ASN A 73 15.60 -5.32 -9.32
C ASN A 73 16.29 -6.01 -8.14
N LEU A 74 17.10 -5.28 -7.38
CA LEU A 74 17.73 -5.80 -6.16
C LEU A 74 16.67 -6.22 -5.12
N LYS A 75 15.61 -5.42 -4.96
CA LYS A 75 14.49 -5.76 -4.06
C LYS A 75 13.71 -6.98 -4.57
N LYS A 76 13.56 -7.15 -5.89
CA LYS A 76 12.94 -8.35 -6.47
C LYS A 76 13.80 -9.60 -6.24
N LEU A 77 15.12 -9.49 -6.35
CA LEU A 77 16.04 -10.60 -6.08
C LEU A 77 15.99 -10.99 -4.59
N ALA A 78 16.14 -10.01 -3.70
CA ALA A 78 16.00 -10.22 -2.25
C ALA A 78 14.64 -10.84 -1.93
N HIS A 79 13.57 -10.39 -2.59
CA HIS A 79 12.25 -10.97 -2.44
C HIS A 79 12.22 -12.46 -2.83
N LYS A 80 12.76 -12.83 -4.00
CA LYS A 80 12.82 -14.24 -4.45
C LYS A 80 13.58 -15.12 -3.45
N MET A 81 14.74 -14.66 -2.98
CA MET A 81 15.52 -15.36 -1.96
C MET A 81 14.75 -15.51 -0.64
N GLY A 82 14.12 -14.43 -0.18
CA GLY A 82 13.31 -14.46 1.04
C GLY A 82 12.10 -15.39 0.91
N MET A 83 11.50 -15.53 -0.28
CA MET A 83 10.41 -16.48 -0.49
C MET A 83 10.86 -17.93 -0.32
N ILE A 84 12.08 -18.28 -0.74
CA ILE A 84 12.65 -19.62 -0.53
C ILE A 84 12.85 -19.88 0.98
N LEU A 85 13.37 -18.89 1.70
CA LEU A 85 13.80 -19.06 3.10
C LEU A 85 12.70 -18.82 4.14
N LEU A 86 11.68 -18.03 3.81
CA LEU A 86 10.77 -17.44 4.80
C LEU A 86 9.28 -17.68 4.50
N ALA A 87 8.90 -18.24 3.34
CA ALA A 87 7.48 -18.34 2.97
C ALA A 87 6.63 -19.22 3.93
N ASN A 88 7.28 -20.12 4.69
CA ASN A 88 6.63 -20.99 5.68
C ASN A 88 6.71 -20.46 7.12
N THR A 89 7.09 -19.19 7.31
CA THR A 89 7.10 -18.57 8.65
C THR A 89 5.70 -18.13 9.11
N PRO A 90 4.83 -17.56 8.26
CA PRO A 90 3.43 -17.31 8.61
C PRO A 90 2.65 -18.61 8.66
N ASN A 91 1.52 -18.61 9.37
CA ASN A 91 0.53 -19.70 9.29
C ASN A 91 -0.88 -19.22 8.99
N TYR A 92 -1.08 -17.91 8.91
CA TYR A 92 -2.29 -17.28 8.40
C TYR A 92 -1.90 -16.23 7.36
N TYR A 93 -2.72 -16.10 6.31
CA TYR A 93 -2.40 -15.32 5.13
C TYR A 93 -3.57 -14.42 4.77
N PHE A 94 -3.37 -13.10 4.83
CA PHE A 94 -4.38 -12.09 4.48
C PHE A 94 -3.92 -11.29 3.27
N THR A 95 -4.83 -10.95 2.37
CA THR A 95 -4.51 -10.21 1.15
C THR A 95 -5.58 -9.19 0.80
N CYS A 96 -5.17 -8.07 0.24
CA CYS A 96 -6.10 -7.09 -0.33
C CYS A 96 -6.48 -7.39 -1.79
N SER A 97 -5.72 -8.24 -2.49
CA SER A 97 -5.95 -8.57 -3.91
C SER A 97 -5.28 -9.87 -4.36
N ASN A 98 -5.72 -10.43 -5.49
CA ASN A 98 -5.07 -11.60 -6.12
C ASN A 98 -3.59 -11.33 -6.43
N LEU A 99 -3.27 -10.14 -6.92
CA LEU A 99 -1.89 -9.76 -7.23
C LEU A 99 -1.01 -9.73 -5.98
N ALA A 100 -1.55 -9.22 -4.86
CA ALA A 100 -0.83 -9.20 -3.59
C ALA A 100 -0.65 -10.61 -2.99
N ALA A 101 -1.61 -11.50 -3.18
CA ALA A 101 -1.48 -12.90 -2.79
C ALA A 101 -0.36 -13.58 -3.58
N ASN A 102 -0.40 -13.48 -4.91
CA ASN A 102 0.60 -14.05 -5.81
C ASN A 102 2.01 -13.51 -5.56
N TRP A 103 2.11 -12.28 -5.07
CA TRP A 103 3.39 -11.68 -4.72
C TRP A 103 4.04 -12.32 -3.49
N LEU A 104 3.29 -12.65 -2.44
CA LEU A 104 3.87 -12.99 -1.13
C LEU A 104 3.63 -14.43 -0.68
N PHE A 105 2.63 -15.13 -1.23
CA PHE A 105 2.22 -16.41 -0.67
C PHE A 105 2.94 -17.59 -1.34
N PRO A 106 3.30 -18.63 -0.57
CA PRO A 106 3.85 -19.85 -1.16
C PRO A 106 2.83 -20.51 -2.09
N LYS A 107 3.32 -21.21 -3.12
CA LYS A 107 2.49 -21.89 -4.13
C LYS A 107 1.41 -22.80 -3.52
N LYS A 108 1.71 -23.49 -2.42
CA LYS A 108 0.75 -24.36 -1.70
C LYS A 108 -0.45 -23.57 -1.16
N VAL A 109 -0.21 -22.39 -0.59
CA VAL A 109 -1.26 -21.52 -0.05
C VAL A 109 -2.13 -20.98 -1.18
N LEU A 110 -1.50 -20.58 -2.30
CA LEU A 110 -2.22 -20.12 -3.49
C LEU A 110 -3.09 -21.22 -4.10
N LYS A 111 -2.52 -22.42 -4.32
CA LYS A 111 -3.22 -23.56 -4.91
C LYS A 111 -4.43 -23.99 -4.08
N ASN A 112 -4.27 -24.03 -2.76
CA ASN A 112 -5.33 -24.46 -1.85
C ASN A 112 -6.28 -23.33 -1.46
N GLN A 113 -6.07 -22.12 -1.98
CA GLN A 113 -6.82 -20.91 -1.59
C GLN A 113 -6.90 -20.69 -0.07
N ASN A 114 -5.86 -21.09 0.67
CA ASN A 114 -5.84 -21.02 2.13
C ASN A 114 -5.39 -19.63 2.62
N TYR A 115 -6.16 -18.62 2.25
CA TYR A 115 -5.92 -17.23 2.61
C TYR A 115 -7.23 -16.42 2.61
N TYR A 116 -7.23 -15.30 3.30
CA TYR A 116 -8.41 -14.44 3.45
C TYR A 116 -8.27 -13.16 2.65
N PHE A 117 -9.34 -12.79 1.96
CA PHE A 117 -9.46 -11.47 1.33
C PHE A 117 -9.91 -10.43 2.33
N ILE A 118 -8.97 -9.58 2.75
CA ILE A 118 -9.24 -8.41 3.57
C ILE A 118 -9.07 -7.20 2.67
N ARG A 119 -10.15 -6.82 1.98
CA ARG A 119 -10.16 -5.58 1.19
C ARG A 119 -9.89 -4.41 2.14
N ASN A 120 -9.07 -3.45 1.70
CA ASN A 120 -8.70 -2.30 2.52
C ASN A 120 -9.95 -1.71 3.19
N ALA A 121 -10.00 -1.79 4.52
CA ALA A 121 -11.12 -1.31 5.32
C ALA A 121 -11.09 0.22 5.34
N ILE A 122 -11.56 0.82 4.26
CA ILE A 122 -11.79 2.26 4.15
C ILE A 122 -13.20 2.50 4.67
N ASP A 123 -13.32 3.36 5.68
CA ASP A 123 -14.62 3.81 6.18
C ASP A 123 -15.27 4.70 5.12
N THR A 124 -16.11 4.11 4.27
CA THR A 124 -16.76 4.79 3.15
C THR A 124 -17.65 5.94 3.60
N LYS A 125 -18.15 5.93 4.84
CA LYS A 125 -18.97 7.02 5.39
C LYS A 125 -18.19 8.33 5.48
N LYS A 126 -16.87 8.27 5.78
CA LYS A 126 -15.99 9.45 5.82
C LYS A 126 -15.77 10.10 4.46
N TYR A 127 -16.00 9.37 3.38
CA TYR A 127 -15.77 9.81 2.00
C TYR A 127 -17.07 9.99 1.21
N GLN A 128 -18.21 10.00 1.89
CA GLN A 128 -19.48 10.29 1.23
C GLN A 128 -19.47 11.69 0.63
N PHE A 129 -20.06 11.78 -0.56
CA PHE A 129 -20.25 13.04 -1.24
C PHE A 129 -21.02 14.02 -0.34
N ASN A 130 -20.55 15.25 -0.28
CA ASN A 130 -21.21 16.32 0.46
C ASN A 130 -21.24 17.58 -0.40
N ILE A 131 -22.45 17.99 -0.77
CA ILE A 131 -22.67 19.14 -1.66
C ILE A 131 -22.18 20.45 -1.05
N SER A 132 -22.42 20.67 0.25
CA SER A 132 -21.97 21.90 0.93
C SER A 132 -20.45 22.03 0.94
N LYS A 133 -19.71 20.93 1.22
CA LYS A 133 -18.24 20.91 1.13
C LYS A 133 -17.75 21.14 -0.30
N ARG A 134 -18.43 20.58 -1.29
CA ARG A 134 -18.11 20.81 -2.71
C ARG A 134 -18.22 22.29 -3.05
N GLU A 135 -19.36 22.92 -2.75
CA GLU A 135 -19.61 24.32 -3.09
C GLU A 135 -18.67 25.26 -2.34
N GLN A 136 -18.36 24.97 -1.07
CA GLN A 136 -17.38 25.72 -0.30
C GLN A 136 -15.99 25.72 -0.96
N ILE A 137 -15.50 24.55 -1.38
CA ILE A 137 -14.20 24.42 -2.05
C ILE A 137 -14.22 25.10 -3.43
N ARG A 138 -15.27 24.89 -4.23
CA ARG A 138 -15.40 25.51 -5.55
C ARG A 138 -15.44 27.03 -5.45
N LYS A 139 -16.21 27.59 -4.51
CA LYS A 139 -16.25 29.03 -4.25
C LYS A 139 -14.88 29.56 -3.80
N LYS A 140 -14.20 28.86 -2.88
CA LYS A 140 -12.88 29.25 -2.38
C LYS A 140 -11.84 29.41 -3.51
N TYR A 141 -11.91 28.57 -4.54
CA TYR A 141 -10.95 28.60 -5.65
C TYR A 141 -11.52 29.18 -6.95
N GLY A 142 -12.73 29.76 -6.93
CA GLY A 142 -13.38 30.35 -8.10
C GLY A 142 -13.76 29.35 -9.20
N TRP A 143 -13.99 28.08 -8.87
CA TRP A 143 -14.37 27.03 -9.82
C TRP A 143 -15.88 26.94 -10.00
N THR A 144 -16.56 28.00 -10.44
CA THR A 144 -18.03 27.98 -10.53
C THR A 144 -18.51 27.12 -11.69
N ASP A 145 -18.05 27.38 -12.92
CA ASP A 145 -18.49 26.69 -14.16
C ASP A 145 -17.39 25.81 -14.79
N ASN A 146 -16.41 25.43 -13.98
CA ASN A 146 -15.29 24.63 -14.43
C ASN A 146 -15.59 23.13 -14.30
N LEU A 147 -15.28 22.39 -15.36
CA LEU A 147 -14.98 20.97 -15.21
C LEU A 147 -13.58 20.85 -14.61
N VAL A 148 -13.51 20.28 -13.41
CA VAL A 148 -12.26 20.16 -12.65
C VAL A 148 -11.85 18.69 -12.64
N PHE A 149 -10.63 18.43 -13.08
CA PHE A 149 -9.97 17.13 -12.93
C PHE A 149 -8.88 17.28 -11.88
N GLY A 150 -8.83 16.32 -10.95
CA GLY A 150 -7.86 16.34 -9.85
C GLY A 150 -7.20 14.98 -9.66
N GLU A 151 -5.89 14.97 -9.42
CA GLU A 151 -5.12 13.78 -9.05
C GLU A 151 -4.83 13.79 -7.55
N VAL A 152 -5.19 12.71 -6.85
CA VAL A 152 -4.79 12.52 -5.45
C VAL A 152 -3.88 11.31 -5.35
N GLY A 153 -2.58 11.56 -5.28
CA GLY A 153 -1.59 10.50 -5.22
C GLY A 153 -0.19 11.01 -4.87
N ARG A 154 0.64 10.11 -4.33
CA ARG A 154 2.08 10.39 -4.17
C ARG A 154 2.74 10.45 -5.55
N PHE A 155 3.75 11.29 -5.71
CA PHE A 155 4.62 11.29 -6.90
C PHE A 155 5.49 10.03 -6.94
N ASN A 156 4.94 8.96 -7.51
CA ASN A 156 5.65 7.70 -7.66
C ASN A 156 5.26 7.01 -8.97
N LYS A 157 6.08 6.01 -9.38
CA LYS A 157 5.85 5.26 -10.62
C LYS A 157 4.51 4.53 -10.64
N GLN A 158 4.03 4.06 -9.49
CA GLN A 158 2.77 3.31 -9.38
C GLN A 158 1.54 4.17 -9.72
N LYS A 159 1.59 5.48 -9.48
CA LYS A 159 0.52 6.42 -9.82
C LYS A 159 0.52 6.87 -11.28
N ASN A 160 1.58 6.59 -12.03
CA ASN A 160 1.67 6.81 -13.47
C ASN A 160 1.26 8.23 -13.92
N HIS A 161 1.83 9.24 -13.26
CA HIS A 161 1.57 10.66 -13.53
C HIS A 161 1.79 11.07 -14.99
N LYS A 162 2.71 10.42 -15.71
CA LYS A 162 2.97 10.71 -17.14
C LYS A 162 1.74 10.43 -18.01
N PHE A 163 1.14 9.25 -17.85
CA PHE A 163 -0.06 8.88 -18.60
C PHE A 163 -1.24 9.81 -18.28
N LEU A 164 -1.36 10.22 -17.02
CA LEU A 164 -2.37 11.19 -16.60
C LEU A 164 -2.20 12.53 -17.31
N LEU A 165 -0.97 13.07 -17.36
CA LEU A 165 -0.68 14.33 -18.06
C LEU A 165 -0.96 14.24 -19.56
N GLU A 166 -0.61 13.12 -20.20
CA GLU A 166 -0.94 12.87 -21.61
C GLU A 166 -2.47 12.83 -21.84
N THR A 167 -3.21 12.19 -20.93
CA THR A 167 -4.67 12.15 -20.96
C THR A 167 -5.27 13.55 -20.78
N PHE A 168 -4.77 14.34 -19.83
CA PHE A 168 -5.22 15.71 -19.59
C PHE A 168 -4.95 16.61 -20.80
N LYS A 169 -3.78 16.47 -21.44
CA LYS A 169 -3.46 17.15 -22.69
C LYS A 169 -4.49 16.83 -23.79
N GLU A 170 -4.84 15.56 -23.97
CA GLU A 170 -5.83 15.14 -24.97
C GLU A 170 -7.23 15.71 -24.66
N ILE A 171 -7.65 15.72 -23.39
CA ILE A 171 -8.91 16.32 -22.97
C ILE A 171 -8.96 17.81 -23.34
N VAL A 172 -7.88 18.55 -23.09
CA VAL A 172 -7.78 19.98 -23.47
C VAL A 172 -7.90 20.15 -24.97
N GLN A 173 -7.18 19.34 -25.75
CA GLN A 173 -7.18 19.43 -27.22
C GLN A 173 -8.56 19.15 -27.81
N LYS A 174 -9.24 18.07 -27.39
CA LYS A 174 -10.60 17.75 -27.84
C LYS A 174 -11.61 18.83 -27.47
N ARG A 175 -11.48 19.45 -26.30
CA ARG A 175 -12.36 20.57 -25.91
C ARG A 175 -12.11 21.82 -26.74
N LYS A 176 -10.86 22.18 -27.02
CA LYS A 176 -10.56 23.29 -27.94
C LYS A 176 -11.21 23.08 -29.32
N LYS A 177 -11.19 21.84 -29.85
CA LYS A 177 -11.84 21.49 -31.11
C LYS A 177 -13.38 21.55 -31.07
N ARG A 178 -14.02 21.22 -29.95
CA ARG A 178 -15.49 21.34 -29.77
C ARG A 178 -15.95 22.77 -29.50
N HIS A 179 -15.09 23.61 -28.92
CA HIS A 179 -15.43 24.99 -28.55
C HIS A 179 -15.31 26.01 -29.69
N SER A 180 -15.03 25.59 -30.94
CA SER A 180 -15.30 26.42 -32.12
C SER A 180 -16.79 26.51 -32.48
N CYS A 181 -17.70 25.82 -31.75
CA CYS A 181 -19.14 25.86 -32.04
C CYS A 181 -20.09 26.20 -30.87
N THR A 182 -19.78 26.01 -29.58
CA THR A 182 -20.70 26.42 -28.48
C THR A 182 -20.02 26.64 -27.12
N SER A 183 -20.60 27.57 -26.34
CA SER A 183 -20.35 28.13 -24.99
C SER A 183 -19.22 27.60 -24.07
N ARG A 184 -18.63 28.54 -23.33
CA ARG A 184 -17.40 28.44 -22.52
C ARG A 184 -17.55 27.58 -21.25
N SER A 185 -16.99 26.37 -21.24
CA SER A 185 -16.59 25.67 -20.00
C SER A 185 -15.06 25.66 -19.89
N LYS A 186 -14.48 26.27 -18.85
CA LYS A 186 -13.02 26.29 -18.64
C LYS A 186 -12.62 25.01 -17.91
N GLY A 187 -11.82 24.14 -18.54
CA GLY A 187 -11.23 22.99 -17.86
C GLY A 187 -10.08 23.40 -16.94
N LEU A 188 -10.03 22.87 -15.72
CA LEU A 188 -8.92 23.08 -14.78
C LEU A 188 -8.39 21.72 -14.31
N PHE A 189 -7.05 21.58 -14.28
CA PHE A 189 -6.35 20.40 -13.78
C PHE A 189 -5.59 20.77 -12.51
N ILE A 190 -5.71 19.91 -11.48
CA ILE A 190 -5.15 20.11 -10.14
C ILE A 190 -4.40 18.87 -9.70
#